data_AF-A0A523KI14-F1
#
_entry.id   AF-A0A523KI14-F1
#
_cell.length_a   1.000
_cell.length_b   1.000
_cell.length_c   1.000
_cell.angle_alpha   90.00
_cell.angle_beta   90.00
_cell.angle_gamma   90.00
#
_symmetry.space_group_name_H-M   'P 1'
#
loop_
_entity.id
_entity.type
_entity.pdbx_description
1 polymer ?
#
loop_
_entity_poly.entity_id
_entity_poly.type
_entity_poly.pdbx_seq_one_letter_code
_entity_poly.pdbx_strand_id
1 'polypeptide(L)'
;MARIAIGGFLHETNCFVPMRTGYEHYARGGDFPPLARGDEVIERTRGSSCGMSGFLDEKIDLGPTALLSIGGVDIVTASRRMQAFDQDIFKHIGVQPSAQKILVLKSTCHFRADFQPIAEAILIAVAPGAHLVDSTQHPFRHLRPGVRLSPMGPEFRPGKE
;
A
#
# COMPACT_ATOMS: atom_id res chain seq x y z
N MET A 1 4.12 34.60 -2.71
CA MET A 1 3.55 33.27 -2.99
C MET A 1 4.62 32.22 -2.76
N ALA A 2 4.26 31.07 -2.17
CA ALA A 2 5.18 29.94 -2.05
C ALA A 2 5.29 29.22 -3.41
N ARG A 3 6.50 28.79 -3.77
CA ARG A 3 6.75 27.92 -4.93
C ARG A 3 6.99 26.52 -4.40
N ILE A 4 6.18 25.55 -4.82
CA ILE A 4 6.26 24.16 -4.35
C ILE A 4 6.82 23.30 -5.48
N ALA A 5 7.90 22.57 -5.22
CA ALA A 5 8.40 21.56 -6.14
C ALA A 5 7.64 20.24 -5.91
N ILE A 6 7.18 19.62 -6.99
CA ILE A 6 6.44 18.35 -6.96
C ILE A 6 7.26 17.31 -7.74
N GLY A 7 7.47 16.15 -7.11
CA GLY A 7 8.19 15.05 -7.70
C GLY A 7 8.14 13.84 -6.77
N GLY A 8 8.40 12.66 -7.31
CA GLY A 8 8.38 11.44 -6.52
C GLY A 8 9.03 10.27 -7.24
N PHE A 9 9.40 9.27 -6.46
CA PHE A 9 9.92 8.01 -6.95
C PHE A 9 9.26 6.89 -6.15
N LEU A 10 8.51 6.02 -6.83
CA LEU A 10 7.83 4.90 -6.21
C LEU A 10 8.43 3.61 -6.75
N HIS A 11 9.04 2.84 -5.87
CA HIS A 11 9.60 1.53 -6.19
C HIS A 11 9.53 0.67 -4.94
N GLU A 12 8.89 -0.50 -5.05
CA GLU A 12 8.91 -1.51 -4.01
C GLU A 12 9.87 -2.62 -4.43
N THR A 13 10.99 -2.74 -3.70
CA THR A 13 12.01 -3.73 -4.02
C THR A 13 11.55 -5.12 -3.62
N ASN A 14 11.70 -6.08 -4.53
CA ASN A 14 11.54 -7.49 -4.22
C ASN A 14 12.91 -8.17 -4.16
N CYS A 15 13.42 -8.42 -2.95
CA CYS A 15 14.74 -9.03 -2.72
C CYS A 15 14.88 -10.47 -3.25
N PHE A 16 13.80 -11.06 -3.76
CA PHE A 16 13.73 -12.45 -4.21
C PHE A 16 13.64 -12.60 -5.73
N VAL A 17 13.54 -11.48 -6.46
CA VAL A 17 13.51 -11.48 -7.93
C VAL A 17 14.93 -11.16 -8.43
N PRO A 18 15.57 -12.04 -9.23
CA PRO A 18 16.92 -11.80 -9.73
C PRO A 18 16.97 -10.69 -10.81
N MET A 19 15.81 -10.34 -11.38
CA MET A 19 15.66 -9.24 -12.31
C MET A 19 15.89 -7.91 -11.60
N ARG A 20 16.79 -7.10 -12.17
CA ARG A 20 17.03 -5.72 -11.71
C ARG A 20 16.09 -4.78 -12.45
N THR A 21 15.35 -3.98 -11.71
CA THR A 21 14.54 -2.90 -12.29
C THR A 21 15.45 -1.82 -12.89
N GLY A 22 15.58 -1.83 -14.22
CA GLY A 22 16.27 -0.80 -15.00
C GLY A 22 15.37 0.35 -15.45
N TYR A 23 15.96 1.39 -16.05
CA TYR A 23 15.28 2.60 -16.52
C TYR A 23 14.04 2.31 -17.39
N GLU A 24 14.13 1.36 -18.30
CA GLU A 24 13.02 0.96 -19.20
C GLU A 24 11.73 0.56 -18.45
N HIS A 25 11.85 -0.02 -17.25
CA HIS A 25 10.67 -0.36 -16.44
C HIS A 25 9.94 0.90 -15.97
N TYR A 26 10.70 1.94 -15.60
CA TYR A 26 10.13 3.23 -15.24
C TYR A 26 9.60 3.96 -16.47
N ALA A 27 10.33 3.92 -17.60
CA ALA A 27 9.92 4.58 -18.83
C ALA A 27 8.62 4.00 -19.42
N ARG A 28 8.40 2.69 -19.29
CA ARG A 28 7.19 2.01 -19.76
C ARG A 28 5.99 2.19 -18.83
N GLY A 29 6.22 2.28 -17.51
CA GLY A 29 5.16 2.27 -16.51
C GLY A 29 4.54 0.88 -16.30
N GLY A 30 3.43 0.83 -15.55
CA GLY A 30 2.70 -0.39 -15.20
C GLY A 30 1.43 -0.06 -14.42
N ASP A 31 1.32 -0.58 -13.20
CA ASP A 31 0.26 -0.18 -12.26
C ASP A 31 0.33 1.33 -11.90
N PHE A 32 1.49 1.95 -12.11
CA PHE A 32 1.73 3.39 -11.98
C PHE A 32 2.14 4.00 -13.33
N PRO A 33 1.89 5.32 -13.52
CA PRO A 33 2.23 5.99 -14.78
C PRO A 33 3.72 5.90 -15.13
N PRO A 34 4.07 5.92 -16.43
CA PRO A 34 5.45 5.96 -16.88
C PRO A 34 6.17 7.22 -16.41
N LEU A 35 7.49 7.14 -16.31
CA LEU A 35 8.39 8.23 -15.92
C LEU A 35 8.00 9.53 -16.64
N ALA A 36 7.71 10.55 -15.85
CA ALA A 36 7.23 11.85 -16.29
C ALA A 36 8.24 12.95 -15.94
N ARG A 37 8.30 14.00 -16.76
CA ARG A 37 9.13 15.19 -16.50
C ARG A 37 8.35 16.47 -16.80
N GLY A 38 8.63 17.53 -16.05
CA GLY A 38 7.97 18.82 -16.22
C GLY A 38 6.46 18.70 -15.98
N ASP A 39 5.67 19.28 -16.89
CA ASP A 39 4.20 19.30 -16.77
C ASP A 39 3.59 17.90 -16.81
N GLU A 40 4.26 16.93 -17.46
CA GLU A 40 3.81 15.53 -17.50
C GLU A 40 3.66 14.92 -16.09
N VAL A 41 4.43 15.40 -15.10
CA VAL A 41 4.34 14.89 -13.71
C VAL A 41 2.94 15.13 -13.18
N ILE A 42 2.39 16.32 -13.45
CA ILE A 42 1.03 16.69 -13.05
C ILE A 42 0.02 15.95 -13.91
N GLU A 43 0.17 16.00 -15.23
CA GLU A 43 -0.78 15.40 -16.17
C GLU A 43 -0.99 13.90 -15.92
N ARG A 44 0.09 13.16 -15.64
CA ARG A 44 0.02 11.69 -15.51
C ARG A 44 -0.35 11.21 -14.11
N THR A 45 -0.08 12.00 -13.08
CA THR A 45 -0.43 11.61 -11.69
C THR A 45 -1.80 12.11 -11.27
N ARG A 46 -2.36 13.08 -11.99
CA ARG A 46 -3.73 13.55 -11.83
C ARG A 46 -4.73 12.38 -11.94
N GLY A 47 -5.58 12.22 -10.92
CA GLY A 47 -6.59 11.15 -10.86
C GLY A 47 -6.04 9.72 -10.75
N SER A 48 -4.73 9.55 -10.58
CA SER A 48 -4.13 8.23 -10.38
C SER A 48 -4.26 7.75 -8.93
N SER A 49 -3.96 6.47 -8.68
CA SER A 49 -4.01 5.85 -7.34
C SER A 49 -2.77 6.11 -6.49
N CYS A 50 -1.80 6.91 -6.96
CA CYS A 50 -0.59 7.20 -6.20
C CYS A 50 -0.80 8.35 -5.21
N GLY A 51 -0.06 8.39 -4.10
CA GLY A 51 -0.19 9.45 -3.10
C GLY A 51 0.01 10.88 -3.64
N MET A 52 0.57 11.04 -4.83
CA MET A 52 0.72 12.35 -5.49
C MET A 52 -0.62 12.91 -5.99
N SER A 53 -1.58 12.07 -6.36
CA SER A 53 -2.90 12.55 -6.82
C SER A 53 -3.65 13.27 -5.70
N GLY A 54 -3.53 12.82 -4.45
CA GLY A 54 -4.09 13.49 -3.28
C GLY A 54 -3.49 14.88 -3.04
N PHE A 55 -2.20 15.07 -3.30
CA PHE A 55 -1.57 16.40 -3.24
C PHE A 55 -2.05 17.34 -4.36
N LEU A 56 -2.46 16.78 -5.49
CA LEU A 56 -3.01 17.53 -6.63
C LEU A 56 -4.52 17.80 -6.51
N ASP A 57 -5.11 17.54 -5.33
CA ASP A 57 -6.52 17.77 -5.00
C ASP A 57 -7.48 17.00 -5.93
N GLU A 58 -7.06 15.81 -6.35
CA GLU A 58 -7.84 14.97 -7.27
C GLU A 58 -8.65 13.88 -6.57
N LYS A 59 -9.81 13.59 -7.17
CA LYS A 59 -10.71 12.54 -6.70
C LYS A 59 -10.17 11.16 -7.08
N ILE A 60 -9.98 10.30 -6.09
CA ILE A 60 -9.76 8.88 -6.32
C ILE A 60 -11.07 8.25 -6.83
N ASP A 61 -11.00 7.54 -7.96
CA ASP A 61 -12.13 6.79 -8.51
C ASP A 61 -12.03 5.30 -8.16
N LEU A 62 -12.88 4.88 -7.22
CA LEU A 62 -13.01 3.49 -6.78
C LEU A 62 -13.86 2.62 -7.73
N GLY A 63 -14.51 3.24 -8.72
CA GLY A 63 -15.56 2.61 -9.53
C GLY A 63 -16.83 2.34 -8.70
N PRO A 64 -17.75 1.50 -9.22
CA PRO A 64 -18.88 0.99 -8.44
C PRO A 64 -18.45 0.52 -7.06
N THR A 65 -19.01 1.16 -6.04
CA THR A 65 -18.68 0.92 -4.63
C THR A 65 -19.97 0.63 -3.88
N ALA A 66 -19.95 -0.37 -3.01
CA ALA A 66 -21.09 -0.77 -2.19
C ALA A 66 -20.66 -1.00 -0.75
N LEU A 67 -21.49 -0.51 0.18
CA LEU A 67 -21.43 -0.84 1.59
C LEU A 67 -22.34 -2.04 1.84
N LEU A 68 -21.74 -3.17 2.19
CA LEU A 68 -22.46 -4.40 2.50
C LEU A 68 -22.47 -4.60 4.01
N SER A 69 -23.60 -4.97 4.57
CA SER A 69 -23.73 -5.25 6.00
C SER A 69 -24.13 -6.70 6.22
N ILE A 70 -23.36 -7.42 7.04
CA ILE A 70 -23.64 -8.82 7.39
C ILE A 70 -23.22 -9.08 8.84
N GLY A 71 -24.14 -9.61 9.65
CA GLY A 71 -23.85 -10.00 11.03
C GLY A 71 -23.33 -8.86 11.92
N GLY A 72 -23.72 -7.60 11.65
CA GLY A 72 -23.22 -6.42 12.37
C GLY A 72 -21.83 -5.96 11.94
N VAL A 73 -21.28 -6.50 10.84
CA VAL A 73 -20.04 -6.05 10.21
C VAL A 73 -20.38 -5.34 8.92
N ASP A 74 -19.84 -4.13 8.77
CA ASP A 74 -19.92 -3.34 7.54
C ASP A 74 -18.66 -3.54 6.69
N ILE A 75 -18.85 -3.77 5.40
CA ILE A 75 -17.81 -4.11 4.43
C ILE A 75 -17.91 -3.15 3.25
N VAL A 76 -16.89 -2.31 3.09
CA VAL A 76 -16.75 -1.49 1.88
C VAL A 76 -16.16 -2.35 0.76
N THR A 77 -16.87 -2.44 -0.34
CA THR A 77 -16.44 -3.15 -1.56
C THR A 77 -16.37 -2.17 -2.72
N ALA A 78 -15.31 -2.26 -3.53
CA ALA A 78 -15.09 -1.41 -4.69
C ALA A 78 -14.64 -2.27 -5.88
N SER A 79 -15.06 -1.89 -7.09
CA SER A 79 -14.70 -2.64 -8.30
C SER A 79 -13.27 -2.40 -8.77
N ARG A 80 -12.67 -1.26 -8.41
CA ARG A 80 -11.26 -0.95 -8.67
C ARG A 80 -10.41 -1.22 -7.43
N ARG A 81 -9.27 -1.86 -7.65
CA ARG A 81 -8.30 -2.14 -6.58
C ARG A 81 -7.70 -0.83 -6.08
N MET A 82 -7.85 -0.56 -4.79
CA MET A 82 -7.29 0.61 -4.12
C MET A 82 -6.90 0.25 -2.68
N GLN A 83 -5.81 0.84 -2.18
CA GLN A 83 -5.46 0.75 -0.76
C GLN A 83 -6.18 1.87 0.01
N ALA A 84 -6.59 1.59 1.25
CA ALA A 84 -7.11 2.62 2.13
C ALA A 84 -5.93 3.51 2.63
N PHE A 85 -5.50 4.45 1.79
CA PHE A 85 -4.44 5.41 2.12
C PHE A 85 -4.91 6.46 3.10
N ASP A 86 -6.18 6.86 2.97
CA ASP A 86 -6.84 7.86 3.78
C ASP A 86 -8.25 7.39 4.17
N GLN A 87 -8.86 8.14 5.10
CA GLN A 87 -10.19 7.91 5.62
C GLN A 87 -11.32 8.22 4.62
N ASP A 88 -11.07 8.95 3.54
CA ASP A 88 -12.11 9.39 2.60
C ASP A 88 -12.67 8.22 1.77
N ILE A 89 -11.88 7.15 1.62
CA ILE A 89 -12.35 5.86 1.09
C ILE A 89 -13.53 5.26 1.89
N PHE A 90 -13.72 5.66 3.15
CA PHE A 90 -14.87 5.27 3.98
C PHE A 90 -15.93 6.38 4.05
N LYS A 91 -15.49 7.62 4.23
CA LYS A 91 -16.40 8.76 4.45
C LYS A 91 -17.29 9.02 3.23
N HIS A 92 -16.79 8.83 2.01
CA HIS A 92 -17.57 9.10 0.80
C HIS A 92 -18.82 8.20 0.67
N ILE A 93 -18.81 7.01 1.29
CA ILE A 93 -19.94 6.08 1.33
C ILE A 93 -20.71 6.13 2.67
N GLY A 94 -20.45 7.16 3.48
CA GLY A 94 -21.16 7.43 4.73
C GLY A 94 -20.60 6.72 5.96
N VAL A 95 -19.47 6.02 5.86
CA VAL A 95 -18.82 5.38 7.01
C VAL A 95 -17.83 6.36 7.64
N GLN A 96 -18.07 6.76 8.88
CA GLN A 96 -17.13 7.56 9.67
C GLN A 96 -16.15 6.64 10.41
N PRO A 97 -14.84 6.61 10.06
CA PRO A 97 -13.89 5.70 10.69
C PRO A 97 -13.74 5.90 12.21
N SER A 98 -13.74 7.15 12.67
CA SER A 98 -13.64 7.50 14.09
C SER A 98 -14.85 7.10 14.93
N ALA A 99 -15.99 6.79 14.29
CA ALA A 99 -17.18 6.29 14.97
C ALA A 99 -17.17 4.75 15.12
N GLN A 100 -16.23 4.05 14.46
CA GLN A 100 -16.15 2.60 14.51
C GLN A 100 -15.34 2.14 15.72
N LYS A 101 -15.85 1.13 16.44
CA LYS A 101 -15.12 0.52 17.56
C LYS A 101 -13.87 -0.22 17.09
N ILE A 102 -13.94 -0.80 15.90
CA ILE A 102 -12.85 -1.56 15.27
C ILE A 102 -12.88 -1.24 13.77
N LEU A 103 -11.73 -0.89 13.22
CA LEU A 103 -11.54 -0.71 11.78
C LEU A 103 -10.50 -1.71 11.29
N VAL A 104 -10.85 -2.48 10.25
CA VAL A 104 -9.96 -3.48 9.65
C VAL A 104 -9.42 -2.92 8.33
N LEU A 105 -8.10 -2.80 8.23
CA LEU A 105 -7.42 -2.30 7.03
C LEU A 105 -6.48 -3.37 6.48
N LYS A 106 -6.61 -3.69 5.19
CA LYS A 106 -5.68 -4.59 4.51
C LYS A 106 -4.41 -3.81 4.12
N SER A 107 -3.56 -3.55 5.09
CA SER A 107 -2.34 -2.73 4.93
C SER A 107 -1.26 -3.14 5.93
N THR A 108 0.01 -2.97 5.56
CA THR A 108 1.18 -3.26 6.41
C THR A 108 1.69 -2.00 7.12
N CYS A 109 1.76 -0.85 6.44
CA CYS A 109 2.32 0.38 7.00
C CYS A 109 1.62 1.68 6.56
N HIS A 110 1.19 1.80 5.31
CA HIS A 110 0.71 3.07 4.73
C HIS A 110 -0.48 3.69 5.48
N PHE A 111 -1.36 2.85 6.04
CA PHE A 111 -2.53 3.32 6.80
C PHE A 111 -2.15 4.20 8.00
N ARG A 112 -0.93 4.08 8.53
CA ARG A 112 -0.52 4.78 9.75
C ARG A 112 -0.55 6.30 9.57
N ALA A 113 -0.32 6.81 8.37
CA ALA A 113 -0.30 8.25 8.12
C ALA A 113 -1.63 8.92 8.50
N ASP A 114 -2.76 8.31 8.12
CA ASP A 114 -4.08 8.95 8.29
C ASP A 114 -4.98 8.26 9.32
N PHE A 115 -4.77 6.97 9.60
CA PHE A 115 -5.61 6.20 10.53
C PHE A 115 -5.02 6.06 11.93
N GLN A 116 -3.69 6.13 12.10
CA GLN A 116 -3.09 6.02 13.44
C GLN A 116 -3.53 7.13 14.39
N PRO A 117 -3.68 8.40 13.98
CA PRO A 117 -4.11 9.47 14.89
C PRO A 117 -5.51 9.28 15.50
N ILE A 118 -6.38 8.48 14.87
CA ILE A 118 -7.74 8.20 15.35
C ILE A 118 -7.85 6.86 16.10
N ALA A 119 -6.75 6.10 16.19
CA ALA A 119 -6.74 4.77 16.79
C ALA A 119 -6.09 4.80 18.18
N GLU A 120 -6.75 4.21 19.17
CA GLU A 120 -6.17 3.98 20.50
C GLU A 120 -5.04 2.93 20.44
N ALA A 121 -5.25 1.88 19.65
CA ALA A 121 -4.30 0.79 19.49
C ALA A 121 -4.29 0.27 18.05
N ILE A 122 -3.13 -0.25 17.65
CA ILE A 122 -2.94 -0.90 16.35
C ILE A 122 -2.62 -2.37 16.60
N LEU A 123 -3.52 -3.24 16.16
CA LEU A 123 -3.37 -4.69 16.26
C LEU A 123 -2.97 -5.25 14.91
N ILE A 124 -1.79 -5.86 14.84
CA ILE A 124 -1.32 -6.53 13.62
C ILE A 124 -1.93 -7.94 13.59
N ALA A 125 -2.93 -8.14 12.72
CA ALA A 125 -3.56 -9.44 12.55
C ALA A 125 -2.70 -10.36 11.69
N VAL A 126 -2.28 -11.50 12.25
CA VAL A 126 -1.73 -12.60 11.46
C VAL A 126 -2.88 -13.29 10.74
N ALA A 127 -2.89 -13.20 9.42
CA ALA A 127 -3.92 -13.80 8.59
C ALA A 127 -3.27 -14.67 7.50
N PRO A 128 -3.92 -15.77 7.09
CA PRO A 128 -3.47 -16.55 5.94
C PRO A 128 -3.49 -15.69 4.67
N GLY A 129 -2.57 -15.96 3.75
CA GLY A 129 -2.53 -15.31 2.45
C GLY A 129 -1.14 -15.25 1.84
N ALA A 130 -1.05 -14.70 0.63
CA ALA A 130 0.20 -14.60 -0.11
C ALA A 130 1.23 -13.64 0.52
N HIS A 131 0.78 -12.75 1.41
CA HIS A 131 1.61 -11.75 2.08
C HIS A 131 1.55 -11.97 3.60
N LEU A 132 2.41 -12.86 4.09
CA LEU A 132 2.55 -13.10 5.53
C LEU A 132 3.19 -11.90 6.19
N VAL A 133 2.65 -11.51 7.35
CA VAL A 133 3.20 -10.38 8.13
C VAL A 133 4.47 -10.79 8.87
N ASP A 134 4.56 -12.05 9.29
CA ASP A 134 5.78 -12.63 9.84
C ASP A 134 6.58 -13.26 8.71
N SER A 135 7.62 -12.56 8.28
CA SER A 135 8.49 -13.02 7.22
C SER A 135 9.26 -14.30 7.58
N THR A 136 9.41 -14.64 8.86
CA THR A 136 10.08 -15.88 9.28
C THR A 136 9.30 -17.14 8.93
N GLN A 137 7.99 -17.01 8.66
CA GLN A 137 7.11 -18.12 8.27
C GLN A 137 7.20 -18.47 6.78
N HIS A 138 7.87 -17.64 5.97
CA HIS A 138 8.03 -17.93 4.55
C HIS A 138 9.01 -19.09 4.33
N PRO A 139 8.70 -20.05 3.43
CA PRO A 139 9.56 -21.19 3.15
C PRO A 139 10.72 -20.81 2.21
N PHE A 140 11.60 -19.93 2.66
CA PHE A 140 12.72 -19.46 1.87
C PHE A 140 13.68 -20.61 1.53
N ARG A 141 14.04 -20.75 0.25
CA ARG A 141 14.97 -21.79 -0.24
C ARG A 141 16.32 -21.22 -0.69
N HIS A 142 16.34 -19.99 -1.19
CA HIS A 142 17.50 -19.42 -1.89
C HIS A 142 17.97 -18.09 -1.29
N LEU A 143 17.69 -17.85 -0.01
CA LEU A 143 18.22 -16.67 0.67
C LEU A 143 19.75 -16.81 0.84
N ARG A 144 20.47 -15.69 0.77
CA ARG A 144 21.91 -15.70 1.08
C ARG A 144 22.09 -16.06 2.56
N PRO A 145 23.09 -16.90 2.92
CA PRO A 145 23.41 -17.18 4.31
C PRO A 145 23.63 -15.88 5.10
N GLY A 146 23.09 -15.80 6.32
CA GLY A 146 23.23 -14.62 7.19
C GLY A 146 22.21 -13.51 6.96
N VAL A 147 21.36 -13.59 5.92
CA VAL A 147 20.24 -12.65 5.75
C VAL A 147 19.24 -12.84 6.89
N ARG A 148 18.92 -11.78 7.63
CA ARG A 148 17.93 -11.85 8.70
C ARG A 148 16.51 -11.97 8.14
N LEU A 149 15.74 -12.90 8.71
CA LEU A 149 14.38 -13.21 8.30
C LEU A 149 13.35 -12.22 8.86
N SER A 150 13.74 -11.36 9.80
CA SER A 150 12.95 -10.22 10.29
C SER A 150 13.90 -9.18 10.89
N PRO A 151 13.46 -7.91 11.13
CA PRO A 151 14.28 -6.92 11.79
C PRO A 151 14.81 -7.43 13.14
N MET A 152 16.13 -7.42 13.30
CA MET A 152 16.80 -8.00 14.48
C MET A 152 16.52 -9.49 14.75
N GLY A 153 15.90 -10.18 13.79
CA GLY A 153 15.48 -11.58 13.90
C GLY A 153 16.56 -12.59 13.55
N PRO A 154 16.16 -13.88 13.43
CA PRO A 154 17.08 -14.97 13.13
C PRO A 154 17.66 -14.84 11.72
N GLU A 155 18.88 -15.32 11.55
CA GLU A 155 19.54 -15.39 10.25
C GLU A 155 19.10 -16.63 9.47
N PHE A 156 18.93 -16.48 8.17
CA PHE A 156 18.73 -17.59 7.25
C PHE A 156 19.98 -18.46 7.25
N ARG A 157 19.79 -19.74 7.56
CA ARG A 157 20.79 -20.80 7.44
C ARG A 157 20.25 -21.82 6.45
N PRO A 158 20.93 -22.05 5.30
CA PRO A 158 20.55 -23.13 4.40
C PRO A 158 20.47 -24.45 5.18
N GLY A 159 19.43 -25.24 4.94
CA GLY A 159 19.44 -26.64 5.38
C GLY A 159 20.64 -27.33 4.74
N LYS A 160 21.35 -28.17 5.50
CA LYS A 160 22.30 -29.11 4.89
C LYS A 160 21.45 -30.08 4.05
N GLU A 161 21.45 -29.91 2.73
CA GLU A 161 21.08 -31.00 1.82
C GLU A 161 22.14 -32.10 1.87
#